data_AF-A0A5B8A5K1-F1
#
_entry.id   AF-A0A5B8A5K1-F1
#
_cell.length_a   1.000
_cell.length_b   1.000
_cell.length_c   1.000
_cell.angle_alpha   90.00
_cell.angle_beta   90.00
_cell.angle_gamma   90.00
#
_symmetry.space_group_name_H-M   'P 1'
#
loop_
_entity.id
_entity.type
_entity.pdbx_description
1 polymer ?
#
loop_
_entity_poly.entity_id
_entity_poly.type
_entity_poly.pdbx_seq_one_letter_code
_entity_poly.pdbx_strand_id
1 'polypeptide(L)'
;MNEKAPTRKVGYRSPNGTITYIDQPIKWVNPSDKTVKQVLLEIGHEMYECRRKKEDVEDLLTQAHNILWREFQDDNHSLYQFINEQIKHLRTYDKQRSQTSKGRLLEDIAREGLFRIKHYFEMGDR
;
A
#
# COMPACT_ATOMS: atom_id res chain seq x y z
N MET A 1 26.89 4.00 5.48
CA MET A 1 26.40 4.74 4.31
C MET A 1 24.95 5.08 4.56
N ASN A 2 24.52 6.35 4.45
CA ASN A 2 23.10 6.72 4.54
C ASN A 2 22.45 6.37 3.19
N GLU A 3 21.85 5.18 3.09
CA GLU A 3 21.03 4.82 1.94
C GLU A 3 19.84 5.78 1.88
N LYS A 4 19.80 6.61 0.83
CA LYS A 4 18.62 7.40 0.52
C LYS A 4 17.51 6.42 0.14
N ALA A 5 16.31 6.62 0.68
CA ALA A 5 15.19 5.79 0.33
C ALA A 5 14.92 5.84 -1.18
N PRO A 6 14.59 4.70 -1.82
CA PRO A 6 14.42 4.65 -3.26
C PRO A 6 13.29 5.58 -3.68
N THR A 7 13.39 6.23 -4.83
CA THR A 7 12.31 7.08 -5.36
C THR A 7 11.48 6.29 -6.36
N ARG A 8 10.15 6.45 -6.33
CA ARG A 8 9.25 5.98 -7.39
C ARG A 8 8.91 7.14 -8.32
N LYS A 9 8.83 6.88 -9.63
CA LYS A 9 8.34 7.85 -10.61
C LYS A 9 6.82 7.73 -10.72
N VAL A 10 6.12 8.81 -10.41
CA VAL A 10 4.65 8.88 -10.57
C VAL A 10 4.32 9.79 -11.75
N GLY A 11 3.55 9.26 -12.70
CA GLY A 11 3.07 9.99 -13.86
C GLY A 11 1.72 10.65 -13.60
N TYR A 12 1.64 11.98 -13.71
CA TYR A 12 0.42 12.75 -13.68
C TYR A 12 0.02 13.13 -15.09
N ARG A 13 -1.18 12.75 -15.52
CA ARG A 13 -1.72 13.18 -16.82
C ARG A 13 -2.47 14.50 -16.64
N SER A 14 -1.94 15.54 -17.28
CA SER A 14 -2.56 16.86 -17.36
C SER A 14 -3.81 16.84 -18.25
N PRO A 15 -4.74 17.80 -18.10
CA PRO A 15 -5.97 17.89 -18.91
C PRO A 15 -5.73 18.00 -20.42
N ASN A 16 -4.55 18.48 -20.82
CA ASN A 16 -4.09 18.58 -22.21
C ASN A 16 -3.47 17.27 -22.76
N GLY A 17 -3.49 16.18 -21.99
CA GLY A 17 -2.95 14.88 -22.39
C GLY A 17 -1.47 14.66 -22.07
N THR A 18 -0.74 15.70 -21.66
CA THR A 18 0.69 15.60 -21.31
C THR A 18 0.88 14.79 -20.02
N ILE A 19 1.84 13.87 -20.00
CA ILE A 19 2.22 13.11 -18.80
C ILE A 19 3.47 13.74 -18.18
N THR A 20 3.36 14.19 -16.94
CA THR A 20 4.48 14.73 -16.14
C THR A 20 4.90 13.69 -15.11
N TYR A 21 6.17 13.31 -15.11
CA TYR A 21 6.74 12.40 -14.12
C TYR A 21 7.37 13.19 -12.98
N ILE A 22 7.01 12.87 -11.74
CA ILE A 22 7.68 13.40 -10.55
C ILE A 22 8.30 12.24 -9.77
N ASP A 23 9.46 12.50 -9.18
CA ASP A 23 10.11 11.57 -8.26
C ASP A 23 9.47 11.72 -6.88
N GLN A 24 8.77 10.68 -6.42
CA GLN A 24 8.27 10.59 -5.05
C GLN A 24 9.20 9.71 -4.22
N PRO A 25 9.70 10.16 -3.06
CA PRO A 25 10.45 9.30 -2.16
C PRO A 25 9.56 8.15 -1.68
N ILE A 26 10.04 6.90 -1.80
CA ILE A 26 9.38 5.75 -1.19
C ILE A 26 9.67 5.87 0.30
N LYS A 27 8.62 5.91 1.12
CA LYS A 27 8.76 6.12 2.58
C LYS A 27 9.50 4.97 3.28
N TRP A 28 9.54 3.78 2.67
CA TRP A 28 10.27 2.64 3.19
C TRP A 28 11.24 2.06 2.18
N VAL A 29 12.49 1.91 2.61
CA VAL A 29 13.44 0.95 2.04
C VAL A 29 13.14 -0.37 2.74
N ASN A 30 13.12 -1.51 2.04
CA ASN A 30 13.15 -2.80 2.72
C ASN A 30 14.41 -2.82 3.60
N PRO A 31 14.29 -2.78 4.94
CA PRO A 31 15.47 -2.76 5.80
C PRO A 31 16.21 -4.09 5.61
N SER A 32 17.52 -4.03 5.40
CA SER A 32 18.35 -5.21 5.12
C SER A 32 18.38 -6.22 6.27
N ASP A 33 17.93 -5.81 7.46
CA ASP A 33 17.82 -6.57 8.70
C ASP A 33 16.42 -7.13 8.99
N LYS A 34 15.42 -6.87 8.13
CA LYS A 34 14.03 -7.30 8.35
C LYS A 34 13.55 -8.31 7.32
N THR A 35 12.85 -9.34 7.81
CA THR A 35 12.13 -10.30 6.98
C THR A 35 10.93 -9.64 6.28
N VAL A 36 10.48 -10.20 5.16
CA VAL A 36 9.27 -9.75 4.45
C VAL A 36 8.05 -9.70 5.37
N LYS A 37 7.92 -10.69 6.27
CA LYS A 37 6.90 -10.70 7.32
C LYS A 37 6.95 -9.46 8.21
N GLN A 38 8.12 -9.11 8.74
CA GLN A 38 8.29 -7.95 9.63
C GLN A 38 7.94 -6.65 8.89
N VAL A 39 8.43 -6.48 7.65
CA VAL A 39 8.15 -5.27 6.86
C VAL A 39 6.65 -5.15 6.54
N LEU A 40 5.99 -6.22 6.11
CA LEU A 40 4.55 -6.18 5.81
C LEU A 40 3.71 -5.90 7.06
N LEU A 41 4.07 -6.48 8.21
CA LEU A 41 3.41 -6.18 9.48
C LEU A 41 3.55 -4.70 9.85
N GLU A 42 4.74 -4.13 9.71
CA GLU A 42 4.98 -2.71 9.97
C GLU A 42 4.17 -1.82 9.02
N ILE A 43 4.10 -2.17 7.73
CA ILE A 43 3.23 -1.48 6.76
C ILE A 43 1.76 -1.54 7.19
N GLY A 44 1.27 -2.72 7.62
CA GLY A 44 -0.10 -2.87 8.11
C GLY A 44 -0.39 -1.99 9.33
N HIS A 45 0.54 -1.92 10.26
CA HIS A 45 0.44 -1.08 11.45
C HIS A 45 0.45 0.41 11.10
N GLU A 46 1.43 0.85 10.32
CA GLU A 46 1.55 2.24 9.84
C GLU A 46 0.30 2.68 9.06
N MET A 47 -0.26 1.78 8.24
CA MET A 47 -1.46 2.08 7.47
C MET A 47 -2.66 2.35 8.38
N TYR A 48 -2.77 1.63 9.49
CA TYR A 48 -3.81 1.87 10.50
C TYR A 48 -3.60 3.19 11.24
N GLU A 49 -2.37 3.56 11.56
CA GLU A 49 -2.07 4.82 12.24
C GLU A 49 -2.27 6.04 11.32
N CYS A 50 -1.81 5.97 10.08
CA CYS A 50 -1.88 7.04 9.08
C CYS A 50 -3.16 7.05 8.24
N ARG A 51 -4.17 6.22 8.58
CA ARG A 51 -5.44 6.07 7.83
C ARG A 51 -6.26 7.34 7.60
N ARG A 52 -5.84 8.49 8.14
CA ARG A 52 -6.51 9.78 7.98
C ARG A 52 -6.20 10.46 6.65
N LYS A 53 -5.13 10.05 5.96
CA LYS A 53 -4.72 10.61 4.67
C LYS A 53 -4.70 9.53 3.60
N LYS A 54 -5.36 9.79 2.47
CA LYS A 54 -5.46 8.85 1.36
C LYS A 54 -4.08 8.53 0.79
N GLU A 55 -3.24 9.55 0.66
CA GLU A 55 -1.90 9.47 0.07
C GLU A 55 -1.01 8.52 0.88
N ASP A 56 -1.11 8.60 2.22
CA ASP A 56 -0.34 7.72 3.10
C ASP A 56 -0.80 6.26 2.98
N VAL A 57 -2.11 6.02 2.93
CA VAL A 57 -2.68 4.68 2.73
C VAL A 57 -2.31 4.13 1.35
N GLU A 58 -2.38 4.94 0.29
CA GLU A 58 -2.02 4.57 -1.08
C GLU A 58 -0.54 4.17 -1.20
N ASP A 59 0.34 4.96 -0.58
CA ASP A 59 1.78 4.69 -0.56
C ASP A 59 2.10 3.36 0.10
N LEU A 60 1.47 3.08 1.25
CA LEU A 60 1.68 1.86 2.02
C LEU A 60 1.12 0.63 1.31
N LEU A 61 -0.08 0.71 0.72
CA LEU A 61 -0.62 -0.37 -0.12
C LEU A 61 0.27 -0.65 -1.34
N THR A 62 0.80 0.39 -1.98
CA THR A 62 1.70 0.23 -3.14
C THR A 62 3.01 -0.45 -2.72
N GLN A 63 3.54 -0.14 -1.54
CA GLN A 63 4.73 -0.79 -1.02
C GLN A 63 4.47 -2.26 -0.70
N ALA A 64 3.36 -2.57 -0.01
CA ALA A 64 2.94 -3.94 0.25
C ALA A 64 2.80 -4.73 -1.07
N HIS A 65 2.11 -4.17 -2.07
CA HIS A 65 1.96 -4.78 -3.39
C HIS A 65 3.31 -5.16 -4.02
N ASN A 66 4.27 -4.23 -4.02
CA ASN A 66 5.59 -4.47 -4.62
C ASN A 66 6.42 -5.51 -3.86
N ILE A 67 6.32 -5.54 -2.52
CA ILE A 67 6.98 -6.54 -1.69
C ILE A 67 6.39 -7.93 -1.99
N LEU A 68 5.07 -8.04 -1.98
CA LEU A 68 4.35 -9.29 -2.25
C LEU A 68 4.64 -9.82 -3.65
N TRP A 69 4.68 -8.96 -4.67
CA TRP A 69 5.02 -9.36 -6.04
C TRP A 69 6.44 -9.93 -6.14
N ARG A 70 7.42 -9.29 -5.49
CA ARG A 70 8.81 -9.76 -5.51
C ARG A 70 8.98 -11.09 -4.77
N GLU A 71 8.25 -11.27 -3.68
CA GLU A 71 8.30 -12.47 -2.85
C GLU A 71 7.67 -13.67 -3.54
N PHE A 72 6.45 -13.52 -4.06
CA PHE A 72 5.67 -14.65 -4.54
C PHE A 72 5.73 -14.87 -6.04
N GLN A 73 5.92 -13.80 -6.83
CA GLN A 73 5.86 -13.81 -8.30
C GLN A 73 4.60 -14.53 -8.84
N ASP A 74 3.50 -14.47 -8.10
CA ASP A 74 2.24 -15.16 -8.39
C ASP A 74 1.07 -14.18 -8.30
N ASP A 75 0.43 -13.95 -9.45
CA ASP A 75 -0.76 -13.09 -9.57
C ASP A 75 -1.99 -13.69 -8.86
N ASN A 76 -1.96 -14.98 -8.52
CA ASN A 76 -3.03 -15.68 -7.80
C ASN A 76 -2.81 -15.74 -6.29
N HIS A 77 -1.69 -15.20 -5.78
CA HIS A 77 -1.44 -15.21 -4.34
C HIS A 77 -2.51 -14.38 -3.60
N SER A 78 -3.18 -15.01 -2.63
CA SER A 78 -4.38 -14.46 -1.97
C SER A 78 -4.14 -13.08 -1.34
N LEU A 79 -3.02 -12.90 -0.63
CA LEU A 79 -2.66 -11.62 -0.02
C LEU A 79 -2.31 -10.56 -1.06
N TYR A 80 -1.70 -10.97 -2.18
CA TYR A 80 -1.35 -10.04 -3.27
C TYR A 80 -2.61 -9.53 -3.98
N GLN A 81 -3.54 -10.44 -4.31
CA GLN A 81 -4.84 -10.09 -4.89
C GLN A 81 -5.61 -9.14 -3.99
N PHE A 82 -5.69 -9.45 -2.69
CA PHE A 82 -6.37 -8.59 -1.72
C PHE A 82 -5.79 -7.17 -1.70
N ILE A 83 -4.47 -7.01 -1.63
CA ILE A 83 -3.83 -5.69 -1.63
C ILE A 83 -4.11 -4.95 -2.93
N ASN A 84 -4.03 -5.63 -4.08
CA ASN A 84 -4.35 -5.06 -5.39
C ASN A 84 -5.82 -4.60 -5.46
N GLU A 85 -6.75 -5.35 -4.87
CA GLU A 85 -8.16 -4.93 -4.75
C GLU A 85 -8.33 -3.69 -3.88
N GLN A 86 -7.61 -3.57 -2.75
CA GLN A 86 -7.68 -2.36 -1.92
C GLN A 86 -7.14 -1.14 -2.67
N ILE A 87 -6.06 -1.28 -3.46
CA ILE A 87 -5.56 -0.21 -4.34
C ILE A 87 -6.64 0.21 -5.34
N LYS A 88 -7.36 -0.74 -5.95
CA LYS A 88 -8.48 -0.43 -6.86
C LYS A 88 -9.63 0.26 -6.13
N HIS A 89 -9.97 -0.20 -4.92
CA HIS A 89 -11.04 0.38 -4.12
C HIS A 89 -10.73 1.83 -3.72
N LEU A 90 -9.47 2.13 -3.40
CA LEU A 90 -9.01 3.49 -3.09
C LEU A 90 -9.18 4.47 -4.27
N ARG A 91 -9.20 4.00 -5.53
CA ARG A 91 -9.53 4.84 -6.69
C ARG A 91 -10.96 5.36 -6.69
N THR A 92 -11.85 4.77 -5.89
CA THR A 92 -13.21 5.27 -5.69
C THR A 92 -13.31 6.36 -4.62
N TYR A 93 -12.22 6.64 -3.88
CA TYR A 93 -12.19 7.60 -2.77
C TYR A 93 -12.74 8.97 -3.18
N ASP A 94 -12.25 9.52 -4.29
CA ASP A 94 -12.68 10.85 -4.76
C ASP A 94 -14.11 10.89 -5.28
N LYS A 95 -14.69 9.72 -5.59
CA LYS A 95 -16.09 9.55 -6.01
C LYS A 95 -17.06 9.45 -4.83
N GLN A 96 -16.57 9.31 -3.60
CA GLN A 96 -17.39 9.25 -2.40
C GLN A 96 -18.03 10.62 -2.11
N ARG A 97 -19.36 10.65 -1.93
CA ARG A 97 -20.15 11.88 -1.80
C ARG A 97 -19.88 12.66 -0.51
N SER A 98 -19.48 11.98 0.56
CA SER A 98 -19.33 12.60 1.88
C SER A 98 -17.96 12.35 2.49
N GLN A 99 -17.49 13.28 3.32
CA GLN A 99 -16.24 13.14 4.06
C GLN A 99 -16.29 11.97 5.05
N THR A 100 -17.47 11.66 5.61
CA THR A 100 -17.69 10.47 6.44
C THR A 100 -17.49 9.18 5.66
N SER A 101 -18.01 9.10 4.43
CA SER A 101 -17.82 7.93 3.55
C SER A 101 -16.34 7.76 3.17
N LYS A 102 -15.64 8.86 2.90
CA LYS A 102 -14.19 8.88 2.67
C LYS A 102 -13.40 8.36 3.88
N GLY A 103 -13.72 8.87 5.07
CA GLY A 103 -13.09 8.43 6.32
C GLY A 103 -13.31 6.95 6.60
N ARG A 104 -14.54 6.44 6.42
CA ARG A 104 -14.86 5.01 6.59
C ARG A 104 -14.11 4.13 5.60
N LEU A 105 -14.02 4.53 4.34
CA LEU A 105 -13.27 3.78 3.33
C LEU A 105 -11.81 3.57 3.75
N LEU A 106 -11.14 4.64 4.20
CA LEU A 106 -9.75 4.53 4.64
C LEU A 106 -9.62 3.66 5.90
N GLU A 107 -10.57 3.77 6.84
CA GLU A 107 -10.58 2.96 8.05
C GLU A 107 -10.82 1.48 7.77
N ASP A 108 -11.74 1.15 6.86
CA ASP A 108 -12.01 -0.22 6.44
C ASP A 108 -10.81 -0.84 5.74
N ILE A 109 -10.19 -0.12 4.79
CA ILE A 109 -8.96 -0.56 4.12
C ILE A 109 -7.85 -0.82 5.13
N ALA A 110 -7.61 0.13 6.03
CA ALA A 110 -6.49 0.03 6.97
C ALA A 110 -6.70 -1.10 7.99
N ARG A 111 -7.92 -1.23 8.52
CA ARG A 111 -8.30 -2.29 9.47
C ARG A 111 -8.19 -3.68 8.83
N GLU A 112 -8.79 -3.86 7.65
CA GLU A 112 -8.79 -5.14 6.94
C GLU A 112 -7.38 -5.50 6.48
N GLY A 113 -6.60 -4.51 6.03
CA GLY A 113 -5.22 -4.71 5.61
C GLY A 113 -4.31 -5.19 6.74
N LEU A 114 -4.37 -4.54 7.91
CA LEU A 114 -3.64 -5.00 9.10
C LEU A 114 -4.07 -6.42 9.50
N PHE A 115 -5.37 -6.69 9.51
CA PHE A 115 -5.92 -7.99 9.86
C PHE A 115 -5.41 -9.11 8.94
N ARG A 116 -5.53 -8.94 7.62
CA ARG A 116 -5.12 -9.97 6.66
C ARG A 116 -3.63 -10.19 6.59
N ILE A 117 -2.83 -9.13 6.71
CA ILE A 117 -1.37 -9.28 6.78
C ILE A 117 -0.99 -10.08 8.03
N LYS A 118 -1.57 -9.76 9.20
CA LYS A 118 -1.32 -10.53 10.43
C LYS A 118 -1.72 -11.99 10.28
N HIS A 119 -2.95 -12.23 9.84
CA HIS A 119 -3.49 -13.59 9.75
C HIS A 119 -2.76 -14.46 8.73
N TYR A 120 -2.34 -13.93 7.57
CA TYR A 120 -1.52 -14.67 6.62
C TYR A 120 -0.27 -15.28 7.27
N PHE A 121 0.41 -14.49 8.13
CA PHE A 121 1.63 -14.92 8.81
C PHE A 121 1.44 -15.67 10.13
N GLU A 122 0.22 -15.71 10.66
CA GLU A 122 -0.16 -16.42 11.88
C GLU A 122 -0.81 -17.77 11.58
N MET A 123 -1.56 -17.89 10.47
CA MET A 123 -2.27 -19.13 10.11
C MET A 123 -1.45 -20.08 9.24
N GLY A 124 -0.32 -19.65 8.69
CA GLY A 124 0.58 -20.53 7.95
C GLY A 124 -0.13 -21.25 6.81
N ASP A 125 -0.59 -20.50 5.81
CA ASP A 125 -0.84 -21.10 4.49
C ASP A 125 0.52 -21.56 3.95
N ARG A 126 0.83 -22.83 4.24
CA ARG A 126 1.94 -23.61 3.70
C ARG A 126 1.66 -24.00 2.25
#